data_AF-A0A661C1G7-F1
#
_entry.id   AF-A0A661C1G7-F1
#
_cell.length_a   1.000
_cell.length_b   1.000
_cell.length_c   1.000
_cell.angle_alpha   90.00
_cell.angle_beta   90.00
_cell.angle_gamma   90.00
#
_symmetry.space_group_name_H-M   'P 1'
#
loop_
_entity.id
_entity.type
_entity.pdbx_description
1 polymer ?
#
loop_
_entity_poly.entity_id
_entity_poly.type
_entity_poly.pdbx_seq_one_letter_code
_entity_poly.pdbx_strand_id
1 'polypeptide(L)'
;MTIIKTVSILILTAVFTSGAAFAEGKKLSEKLADSDMSVTIDIPNCDADSAILCPGLSKDSRKSMMCLMAYEDNLSFDCKIGIIEAALIFEMGMIDINHSINACEADADKYCLDVQPGAGRIVSCLRKNKSKITEKCVSALKDTGLWDLGAK
;
A
#
# COMPACT_ATOMS: atom_id res chain seq x y z
N MET A 1 -12.90 58.77 23.77
CA MET A 1 -11.93 57.85 23.12
C MET A 1 -12.01 56.41 23.67
N THR A 2 -13.21 55.96 24.06
CA THR A 2 -13.45 54.64 24.70
C THR A 2 -14.51 53.81 23.97
N ILE A 3 -15.40 54.44 23.19
CA ILE A 3 -16.47 53.78 22.42
C ILE A 3 -15.92 53.03 21.19
N ILE A 4 -14.81 53.51 20.60
CA ILE A 4 -14.16 52.85 19.45
C ILE A 4 -13.41 51.58 19.89
N LYS A 5 -12.84 51.56 21.11
CA LYS A 5 -12.12 50.40 21.63
C LYS A 5 -13.04 49.23 22.00
N THR A 6 -14.28 49.51 22.44
CA THR A 6 -15.26 48.46 22.77
C THR A 6 -15.84 47.78 21.54
N VAL A 7 -15.96 48.49 20.40
CA VAL A 7 -16.44 47.90 19.13
C VAL A 7 -15.39 46.96 18.53
N SER A 8 -14.10 47.28 18.65
CA SER A 8 -13.01 46.40 18.19
C SER A 8 -12.87 45.10 19.00
N ILE A 9 -13.27 45.09 20.27
CA ILE A 9 -13.19 43.89 21.13
C ILE A 9 -14.36 42.93 20.86
N LEU A 10 -15.55 43.46 20.54
CA LEU A 10 -16.74 42.65 20.23
C LEU A 10 -16.66 41.91 18.88
N ILE A 11 -15.86 42.41 17.94
CA ILE A 11 -15.64 41.75 16.64
C ILE A 11 -14.63 40.59 16.76
N LEU A 12 -13.74 40.61 17.77
CA LEU A 12 -12.73 39.55 17.94
C LEU A 12 -13.31 38.22 18.46
N THR A 13 -14.44 38.24 19.17
CA THR A 13 -15.04 37.01 19.73
C THR A 13 -16.00 36.29 18.77
N ALA A 14 -16.39 36.92 17.66
CA ALA A 14 -17.35 36.34 16.70
C ALA A 14 -16.71 35.43 15.63
N VAL A 15 -15.39 35.33 15.57
CA VAL A 15 -14.68 34.45 14.59
C VAL A 15 -14.39 33.06 15.18
N PHE A 16 -14.80 32.78 16.42
CA PHE A 16 -14.52 31.51 17.12
C PHE A 16 -15.68 30.49 17.13
N THR A 17 -16.72 30.62 16.30
CA THR A 17 -17.86 29.67 16.33
C THR A 17 -18.28 29.02 15.01
N SER A 18 -17.43 28.99 13.98
CA SER A 18 -17.73 28.14 12.81
C SER A 18 -16.47 27.66 12.10
N GLY A 19 -15.53 27.12 12.85
CA GLY A 19 -14.65 26.09 12.33
C GLY A 19 -15.22 24.76 12.81
N ALA A 20 -16.06 24.12 12.01
CA ALA A 20 -16.11 22.66 12.10
C ALA A 20 -14.68 22.22 11.78
N ALA A 21 -13.89 21.93 12.80
CA ALA A 21 -12.69 21.12 12.68
C ALA A 21 -13.19 19.74 12.26
N PHE A 22 -13.52 19.59 10.98
CA PHE A 22 -13.46 18.28 10.35
C PHE A 22 -12.01 17.89 10.51
N ALA A 23 -11.75 16.94 11.42
CA ALA A 23 -10.55 16.16 11.32
C ALA A 23 -10.63 15.48 9.95
N GLU A 24 -10.09 16.12 8.91
CA GLU A 24 -9.83 15.46 7.64
C GLU A 24 -8.77 14.42 7.94
N GLY A 25 -9.22 13.21 8.28
CA GLY A 25 -8.34 12.05 8.36
C GLY A 25 -7.62 11.91 7.01
N LYS A 26 -6.33 11.62 7.09
CA LYS A 26 -5.44 11.41 5.94
C LYS A 26 -6.11 10.46 4.92
N LYS A 27 -6.21 10.86 3.65
CA LYS A 27 -6.84 10.03 2.59
C LYS A 27 -6.07 8.73 2.41
N LEU A 28 -6.72 7.70 1.86
CA LEU A 28 -6.10 6.41 1.63
C LEU A 28 -4.83 6.51 0.78
N SER A 29 -4.85 7.27 -0.31
CA SER A 29 -3.68 7.50 -1.18
C SER A 29 -2.48 8.03 -0.39
N GLU A 30 -2.73 8.98 0.50
CA GLU A 30 -1.71 9.52 1.39
C GLU A 30 -1.24 8.50 2.45
N LYS A 31 -2.13 7.67 3.00
CA LYS A 31 -1.73 6.59 3.94
C LYS A 31 -0.89 5.51 3.26
N LEU A 32 -1.18 5.22 1.98
CA LEU A 32 -0.41 4.27 1.19
C LEU A 32 0.99 4.81 0.85
N ALA A 33 1.09 6.10 0.52
CA ALA A 33 2.38 6.74 0.25
C ALA A 33 3.33 6.73 1.46
N ASP A 34 2.80 6.83 2.68
CA ASP A 34 3.61 6.78 3.90
C ASP A 34 3.91 5.35 4.38
N SER A 35 3.26 4.34 3.80
CA SER A 35 3.41 2.96 4.25
C SER A 35 4.66 2.33 3.64
N ASP A 36 5.53 1.76 4.49
CA ASP A 36 6.65 0.93 4.03
C ASP A 36 6.10 -0.37 3.45
N MET A 37 5.98 -0.43 2.12
CA MET A 37 5.47 -1.59 1.41
C MET A 37 6.58 -2.63 1.28
N SER A 38 6.62 -3.58 2.22
CA SER A 38 7.47 -4.75 2.11
C SER A 38 6.80 -5.81 1.23
N VAL A 39 7.33 -6.04 0.03
CA VAL A 39 6.95 -7.16 -0.82
C VAL A 39 8.00 -8.25 -0.69
N THR A 40 7.57 -9.46 -0.34
CA THR A 40 8.41 -10.66 -0.41
C THR A 40 8.41 -11.15 -1.84
N ILE A 41 9.56 -11.09 -2.50
CA ILE A 41 9.73 -11.59 -3.88
C ILE A 41 10.41 -12.96 -3.77
N ASP A 42 9.72 -14.00 -4.24
CA ASP A 42 10.33 -15.31 -4.43
C ASP A 42 10.99 -15.34 -5.80
N ILE A 43 12.27 -15.70 -5.86
CA ILE A 43 13.02 -15.79 -7.12
C ILE A 43 13.16 -17.27 -7.44
N PRO A 44 12.41 -17.81 -8.41
CA PRO A 44 12.48 -19.22 -8.73
C PRO A 44 13.89 -19.58 -9.23
N ASN A 45 14.29 -20.83 -9.00
CA ASN A 45 15.54 -21.41 -9.54
C ASN A 45 16.86 -20.76 -9.06
N CYS A 46 16.84 -19.85 -8.09
CA CYS A 46 18.06 -19.25 -7.53
C CYS A 46 18.60 -19.97 -6.27
N ASP A 47 18.04 -21.12 -5.91
CA ASP A 47 18.38 -21.85 -4.69
C ASP A 47 19.84 -22.35 -4.65
N ALA A 48 20.34 -22.89 -5.75
CA ALA A 48 21.71 -23.37 -5.84
C ALA A 48 22.72 -22.21 -5.81
N ASP A 49 22.45 -21.17 -6.58
CA ASP A 49 23.32 -20.00 -6.68
C ASP A 49 23.36 -19.23 -5.36
N SER A 50 22.21 -19.02 -4.72
CA SER A 50 22.13 -18.35 -3.41
C SER A 50 22.89 -19.13 -2.32
N ALA A 51 22.87 -20.46 -2.34
CA ALA A 51 23.60 -21.27 -1.37
C ALA A 51 25.13 -21.13 -1.51
N ILE A 52 25.63 -20.92 -2.74
CA ILE A 52 27.07 -20.83 -3.03
C ILE A 52 27.56 -19.38 -2.89
N LEU A 53 26.86 -18.44 -3.52
CA LEU A 53 27.29 -17.04 -3.66
C LEU A 53 26.85 -16.18 -2.47
N CYS A 54 25.73 -16.53 -1.82
CA CYS A 54 25.10 -15.74 -0.76
C CYS A 54 24.85 -16.56 0.52
N PRO A 55 25.84 -17.32 1.05
CA PRO A 55 25.62 -18.21 2.18
C PRO A 55 25.23 -17.43 3.45
N GLY A 56 24.27 -17.99 4.20
CA GLY A 56 23.82 -17.43 5.47
C GLY A 56 22.76 -16.31 5.36
N LEU A 57 22.31 -15.97 4.15
CA LEU A 57 21.19 -15.05 3.93
C LEU A 57 19.89 -15.83 3.71
N SER A 58 18.76 -15.31 4.20
CA SER A 58 17.45 -15.88 3.87
C SER A 58 17.09 -15.51 2.43
N LYS A 59 16.59 -16.48 1.66
CA LYS A 59 16.36 -16.37 0.21
C LYS A 59 15.41 -15.22 -0.17
N ASP A 60 14.43 -14.97 0.68
CA ASP A 60 13.39 -13.95 0.58
C ASP A 60 13.79 -12.57 1.16
N SER A 61 15.02 -12.44 1.69
CA SER A 61 15.46 -11.17 2.26
C SER A 61 15.97 -10.20 1.20
N ARG A 62 15.77 -8.91 1.49
CA ARG A 62 16.43 -7.80 0.77
C ARG A 62 17.94 -7.99 0.67
N LYS A 63 18.58 -8.54 1.71
CA LYS A 63 20.03 -8.81 1.71
C LYS A 63 20.42 -9.87 0.68
N SER A 64 19.64 -10.96 0.58
CA SER A 64 19.85 -12.00 -0.43
C SER A 64 19.71 -11.43 -1.84
N MET A 65 18.65 -10.64 -2.09
CA MET A 65 18.47 -9.94 -3.36
C MET A 65 19.68 -9.06 -3.72
N MET A 66 20.12 -8.20 -2.80
CA MET A 66 21.29 -7.34 -3.02
C MET A 66 22.58 -8.14 -3.26
N CYS A 67 22.73 -9.28 -2.60
CA CYS A 67 23.88 -10.17 -2.81
C CYS A 67 23.84 -10.80 -4.21
N LEU A 68 22.71 -11.36 -4.64
CA LEU A 68 22.57 -11.95 -5.97
C LEU A 68 22.82 -10.90 -7.07
N MET A 69 22.35 -9.67 -6.89
CA MET A 69 22.65 -8.55 -7.80
C MET A 69 24.15 -8.23 -7.89
N ALA A 70 24.89 -8.37 -6.79
CA ALA A 70 26.34 -8.14 -6.80
C ALA A 70 27.12 -9.24 -7.53
N TYR A 71 26.54 -10.43 -7.68
CA TYR A 71 27.13 -11.60 -8.34
C TYR A 71 26.43 -11.95 -9.66
N GLU A 72 25.77 -10.99 -10.31
CA GLU A 72 24.96 -11.23 -11.53
C GLU A 72 25.73 -12.02 -12.61
N ASP A 73 27.00 -11.71 -12.83
CA ASP A 73 27.84 -12.39 -13.82
C ASP A 73 28.13 -13.86 -13.47
N ASN A 74 28.07 -14.21 -12.19
CA ASN A 74 28.33 -15.55 -11.68
C ASN A 74 27.06 -16.41 -11.52
N LEU A 75 25.88 -15.84 -11.73
CA LEU A 75 24.62 -16.57 -11.67
C LEU A 75 24.52 -17.57 -12.83
N SER A 76 23.93 -18.73 -12.53
CA SER A 76 23.48 -19.70 -13.52
C SER A 76 22.46 -19.08 -14.47
N PHE A 77 22.33 -19.67 -15.66
CA PHE A 77 21.31 -19.27 -16.63
C PHE A 77 19.90 -19.37 -16.02
N ASP A 78 19.62 -20.44 -15.27
CA ASP A 78 18.31 -20.68 -14.67
C ASP A 78 17.96 -19.62 -13.61
N CYS A 79 18.92 -19.22 -12.76
CA CYS A 79 18.69 -18.14 -11.79
C CYS A 79 18.51 -16.78 -12.47
N LYS A 80 19.25 -16.49 -13.56
CA LYS A 80 19.03 -15.26 -14.35
C LYS A 80 17.62 -15.20 -14.93
N ILE A 81 17.13 -16.32 -15.48
CA ILE A 81 15.75 -16.42 -15.95
C ILE A 81 14.76 -16.22 -14.80
N GLY A 82 15.02 -16.84 -13.65
CA GLY A 82 14.17 -16.68 -12.47
C GLY A 82 14.06 -15.23 -11.97
N ILE A 83 15.15 -14.47 -12.02
CA ILE A 83 15.13 -13.03 -11.70
C ILE A 83 14.24 -12.26 -12.68
N ILE A 84 14.33 -12.55 -13.98
CA ILE A 84 13.51 -11.90 -15.01
C ILE A 84 12.03 -12.26 -14.80
N GLU A 85 11.72 -13.53 -14.54
CA GLU A 85 10.36 -14.00 -14.26
C GLU A 85 9.78 -13.31 -13.01
N ALA A 86 10.55 -13.23 -11.93
CA ALA A 86 10.14 -12.56 -10.71
C ALA A 86 9.89 -11.05 -10.93
N ALA A 87 10.74 -10.38 -11.71
CA ALA A 87 10.57 -8.98 -12.06
C ALA A 87 9.27 -8.74 -12.84
N LEU A 88 8.97 -9.58 -13.84
CA LEU A 88 7.72 -9.48 -14.62
C LEU A 88 6.48 -9.68 -13.74
N ILE A 89 6.50 -10.67 -12.84
CA ILE A 89 5.40 -10.93 -11.92
C ILE A 89 5.21 -9.74 -10.96
N PHE A 90 6.30 -9.15 -10.48
CA PHE A 90 6.23 -7.97 -9.62
C PHE A 90 5.57 -6.77 -10.32
N GLU A 91 5.98 -6.47 -11.56
CA GLU A 91 5.39 -5.40 -12.36
C GLU A 91 3.90 -5.62 -12.61
N MET A 92 3.50 -6.84 -12.97
CA MET A 92 2.09 -7.20 -13.14
C MET A 92 1.28 -7.03 -11.85
N GLY A 93 1.82 -7.50 -10.72
CA GLY A 93 1.17 -7.33 -9.42
C GLY A 93 0.95 -5.87 -9.04
N MET A 94 1.90 -4.99 -9.37
CA MET A 94 1.78 -3.55 -9.11
C MET A 94 0.68 -2.89 -9.96
N ILE A 95 0.49 -3.34 -11.21
CA ILE A 95 -0.61 -2.88 -12.06
C ILE A 95 -1.97 -3.26 -11.45
N ASP A 96 -2.10 -4.50 -11.00
CA ASP A 96 -3.32 -5.02 -10.36
C ASP A 96 -3.65 -4.29 -9.05
N ILE A 97 -2.63 -4.02 -8.23
CA ILE A 97 -2.77 -3.21 -7.01
C ILE A 97 -3.27 -1.81 -7.35
N ASN A 98 -2.66 -1.14 -8.34
CA ASN A 98 -3.05 0.21 -8.72
C ASN A 98 -4.47 0.25 -9.33
N HIS A 99 -4.83 -0.73 -10.15
CA HIS A 99 -6.19 -0.89 -10.65
C HIS A 99 -7.20 -0.95 -9.50
N SER A 100 -6.92 -1.78 -8.49
CA SER A 100 -7.78 -1.95 -7.32
C SER A 100 -7.85 -0.70 -6.44
N ILE A 101 -6.72 -0.01 -6.22
CA ILE A 101 -6.71 1.27 -5.49
C ILE A 101 -7.63 2.29 -6.18
N ASN A 102 -7.47 2.49 -7.49
CA ASN A 102 -8.27 3.44 -8.25
C ASN A 102 -9.76 3.07 -8.29
N ALA A 103 -10.09 1.78 -8.23
CA ALA A 103 -11.48 1.32 -8.15
C ALA A 103 -12.10 1.50 -6.76
N CYS A 104 -11.30 1.40 -5.70
CA CYS A 104 -11.76 1.31 -4.31
C CYS A 104 -11.48 2.54 -3.44
N GLU A 105 -10.72 3.54 -3.89
CA GLU A 105 -10.25 4.66 -3.06
C GLU A 105 -11.39 5.35 -2.32
N ALA A 106 -12.45 5.76 -3.03
CA ALA A 106 -13.60 6.43 -2.41
C ALA A 106 -14.34 5.55 -1.38
N ASP A 107 -14.42 4.24 -1.63
CA ASP A 107 -15.04 3.29 -0.71
C ASP A 107 -14.17 3.08 0.54
N ALA A 108 -12.86 2.95 0.35
CA ALA A 108 -11.90 2.79 1.44
C ALA A 108 -11.80 4.06 2.29
N ASP A 109 -11.82 5.25 1.69
CA ASP A 109 -11.85 6.52 2.41
C ASP A 109 -13.11 6.66 3.27
N LYS A 110 -14.24 6.15 2.79
CA LYS A 110 -15.52 6.27 3.49
C LYS A 110 -15.67 5.26 4.63
N TYR A 111 -15.21 4.03 4.44
CA TYR A 111 -15.52 2.92 5.35
C TYR A 111 -14.30 2.31 6.06
N CYS A 112 -13.09 2.63 5.63
CA CYS A 112 -11.85 1.98 6.07
C CYS A 112 -10.72 2.97 6.40
N LEU A 113 -11.01 4.28 6.54
CA LEU A 113 -10.00 5.32 6.77
C LEU A 113 -9.15 5.09 8.03
N ASP A 114 -9.73 4.51 9.07
CA ASP A 114 -9.03 4.23 10.33
C ASP A 114 -8.17 2.96 10.29
N VAL A 115 -8.27 2.17 9.21
CA VAL A 115 -7.50 0.93 9.07
C VAL A 115 -6.09 1.24 8.61
N GLN A 116 -5.08 0.70 9.30
CA GLN A 116 -3.69 0.82 8.86
C GLN A 116 -3.43 -0.04 7.61
N PRO A 117 -2.80 0.51 6.55
CA PRO A 117 -2.38 -0.26 5.37
C PRO A 117 -1.43 -1.41 5.67
N GLY A 118 -1.28 -2.33 4.73
CA GLY A 118 -0.42 -3.52 4.83
C GLY A 118 -1.16 -4.80 5.23
N ALA A 119 -0.54 -5.95 4.94
CA ALA A 119 -1.02 -7.30 5.27
C ALA A 119 -2.50 -7.58 4.88
N GLY A 120 -2.99 -6.99 3.78
CA GLY A 120 -4.37 -7.19 3.31
C GLY A 120 -5.48 -6.59 4.19
N ARG A 121 -5.15 -5.77 5.20
CA ARG A 121 -6.14 -5.23 6.16
C ARG A 121 -7.21 -4.36 5.51
N ILE A 122 -6.81 -3.50 4.56
CA ILE A 122 -7.76 -2.64 3.83
C ILE A 122 -8.74 -3.48 3.00
N VAL A 123 -8.24 -4.49 2.28
CA VAL A 123 -9.08 -5.40 1.50
C VAL A 123 -10.03 -6.17 2.42
N SER A 124 -9.56 -6.65 3.57
CA SER A 124 -10.41 -7.29 4.57
C SER A 124 -11.51 -6.36 5.10
N CYS A 125 -11.20 -5.07 5.30
CA CYS A 125 -12.19 -4.07 5.69
C CYS A 125 -13.24 -3.82 4.60
N LEU A 126 -12.80 -3.66 3.35
CA LEU A 126 -13.69 -3.51 2.19
C LEU A 126 -14.60 -4.72 2.03
N ARG A 127 -14.07 -5.94 2.17
CA ARG A 127 -14.84 -7.19 2.13
C ARG A 127 -15.89 -7.27 3.23
N LYS A 128 -15.57 -6.85 4.47
CA LYS A 128 -16.54 -6.76 5.57
C LYS A 128 -17.66 -5.74 5.29
N ASN A 129 -17.36 -4.70 4.50
CA ASN A 129 -18.30 -3.68 4.06
C ASN A 129 -18.86 -3.94 2.65
N LYS A 130 -18.80 -5.17 2.12
CA LYS A 130 -19.23 -5.52 0.75
C LYS A 130 -20.60 -4.93 0.36
N SER A 131 -21.57 -4.90 1.27
CA SER A 131 -22.92 -4.38 1.00
C SER A 131 -23.01 -2.85 0.94
N LYS A 132 -21.93 -2.13 1.29
CA LYS A 132 -21.87 -0.66 1.37
C LYS A 132 -20.94 -0.03 0.35
N ILE A 133 -20.08 -0.83 -0.28
CA ILE A 133 -19.09 -0.41 -1.28
C ILE A 133 -19.63 -0.59 -2.69
N THR A 134 -19.00 0.06 -3.66
CA THR A 134 -19.42 -0.01 -5.07
C THR A 134 -19.15 -1.38 -5.69
N GLU A 135 -19.97 -1.78 -6.67
CA GLU A 135 -19.72 -2.99 -7.48
C GLU A 135 -18.38 -2.90 -8.21
N LYS A 136 -17.99 -1.70 -8.66
CA LYS A 136 -16.69 -1.45 -9.29
C LYS A 136 -15.53 -1.89 -8.39
N CYS A 137 -15.55 -1.50 -7.11
CA CYS A 137 -14.52 -1.91 -6.16
C CYS A 137 -14.53 -3.43 -5.93
N VAL A 138 -15.71 -4.03 -5.77
CA VAL A 138 -15.83 -5.49 -5.59
C VAL A 138 -15.28 -6.26 -6.79
N SER A 139 -15.62 -5.85 -8.01
CA SER A 139 -15.15 -6.51 -9.23
C SER A 139 -13.64 -6.36 -9.40
N ALA A 140 -13.09 -5.14 -9.25
CA ALA A 140 -11.66 -4.91 -9.37
C ALA A 140 -10.83 -5.78 -8.43
N LEU A 141 -11.27 -5.91 -7.16
CA LEU A 141 -10.59 -6.79 -6.20
C LEU A 141 -10.69 -8.28 -6.56
N LYS A 142 -11.76 -8.72 -7.19
CA LYS A 142 -11.90 -10.12 -7.64
C LYS A 142 -11.08 -10.39 -8.89
N ASP A 143 -11.13 -9.50 -9.86
CA ASP A 143 -10.45 -9.63 -11.15
C ASP A 143 -8.92 -9.69 -10.97
N THR A 144 -8.41 -8.97 -9.96
CA THR A 144 -7.00 -8.95 -9.57
C THR A 144 -6.63 -10.03 -8.54
N GLY A 145 -7.58 -10.87 -8.11
CA GLY A 145 -7.38 -11.88 -7.08
C GLY A 145 -7.17 -11.34 -5.65
N LEU A 146 -7.12 -10.03 -5.46
CA LEU A 146 -6.92 -9.39 -4.15
C LEU A 146 -8.07 -9.66 -3.17
N TRP A 147 -9.27 -9.95 -3.65
CA TRP A 147 -10.46 -10.25 -2.83
C TRP A 147 -10.22 -11.38 -1.81
N ASP A 148 -9.37 -12.32 -2.19
CA ASP A 148 -9.03 -13.51 -1.41
C ASP A 148 -7.66 -13.40 -0.73
N LEU A 149 -7.01 -12.23 -0.78
CA LEU A 149 -5.74 -11.97 -0.13
C LEU A 149 -5.92 -12.05 1.40
N GLY A 150 -5.21 -12.98 2.03
CA GLY A 150 -5.35 -13.29 3.47
C GLY A 150 -6.61 -14.08 3.84
N ALA A 151 -7.24 -14.78 2.89
CA ALA A 151 -8.33 -15.73 3.14
C ALA A 151 -7.87 -17.13 3.61
N LYS A 152 -6.61 -17.27 4.04
CA LYS A 152 -6.09 -18.45 4.73
C LYS A 152 -5.70 -18.10 6.15
#